data_AF-A0A4Y1Z959-F1
#
_entry.id   AF-A0A4Y1Z959-F1
#
_cell.length_a   1.000
_cell.length_b   1.000
_cell.length_c   1.000
_cell.angle_alpha   90.00
_cell.angle_beta   90.00
_cell.angle_gamma   90.00
#
_symmetry.space_group_name_H-M   'P 1'
#
loop_
_entity.id
_entity.type
_entity.pdbx_description
1 polymer ?
#
loop_
_entity_poly.entity_id
_entity_poly.type
_entity_poly.pdbx_seq_one_letter_code
_entity_poly.pdbx_strand_id
1 'polypeptide(L)'
;MDFLLDSNQYTNRKKVAIFGDPDVVIGLTSLCLEAGMLPKYVITGTPKEMFSKRVTELFEAYGVQEECKAKANADLFELHQWIKNEKVDLLLGSTYGKQIAKAEDIPFVRAGFPVMDRYGGTIQPIVGYAGAIRMLEKITEAIMTRMERDMNDEDFEIVM
;
A
#
# COMPACT_ATOMS: atom_id res chain seq x y z
N MET A 1 9.88 -15.00 -4.65
CA MET A 1 8.61 -15.73 -4.80
C MET A 1 8.17 -15.61 -6.24
N ASP A 2 7.77 -16.70 -6.89
CA ASP A 2 7.38 -16.70 -8.31
C ASP A 2 6.30 -15.65 -8.63
N PHE A 3 5.30 -15.55 -7.74
CA PHE A 3 4.22 -14.57 -7.83
C PHE A 3 4.68 -13.10 -7.95
N LEU A 4 5.83 -12.72 -7.38
CA LEU A 4 6.36 -11.35 -7.52
C LEU A 4 6.79 -11.04 -8.95
N LEU A 5 7.30 -12.04 -9.66
CA LEU A 5 7.72 -11.91 -11.05
C LEU A 5 6.50 -11.86 -11.96
N ASP A 6 5.54 -12.76 -11.75
CA ASP A 6 4.32 -12.82 -12.57
C ASP A 6 3.45 -11.56 -12.43
N SER A 7 3.34 -11.01 -11.21
CA SER A 7 2.53 -9.81 -10.94
C SER A 7 3.25 -8.49 -11.22
N ASN A 8 4.55 -8.52 -11.54
CA ASN A 8 5.38 -7.31 -11.66
C ASN A 8 4.83 -6.32 -12.69
N GLN A 9 4.26 -6.81 -13.80
CA GLN A 9 3.70 -5.96 -14.85
C GLN A 9 2.60 -5.01 -14.35
N TYR A 10 1.88 -5.40 -13.29
CA TYR A 10 0.80 -4.61 -12.71
C TYR A 10 1.26 -3.72 -11.55
N THR A 11 2.24 -4.19 -10.78
CA THR A 11 2.67 -3.55 -9.52
C THR A 11 3.83 -2.59 -9.72
N ASN A 12 4.62 -2.76 -10.77
CA ASN A 12 5.82 -1.95 -11.01
C ASN A 12 5.51 -0.45 -11.08
N ARG A 13 6.28 0.35 -10.33
CA ARG A 13 6.17 1.81 -10.18
C ARG A 13 4.82 2.34 -9.73
N LYS A 14 3.89 1.51 -9.24
CA LYS A 14 2.64 1.98 -8.64
C LYS A 14 2.92 2.73 -7.35
N LYS A 15 2.32 3.90 -7.18
CA LYS A 15 2.46 4.74 -5.99
C LYS A 15 1.54 4.24 -4.89
N VAL A 16 2.09 3.98 -3.72
CA VAL A 16 1.34 3.42 -2.58
C VAL A 16 1.43 4.36 -1.37
N ALA A 17 0.29 4.63 -0.75
CA ALA A 17 0.22 5.23 0.57
C ALA A 17 -0.02 4.14 1.64
N ILE A 18 0.79 4.12 2.70
CA ILE A 18 0.76 3.12 3.75
C ILE A 18 0.64 3.80 5.11
N PHE A 19 -0.31 3.37 5.93
CA PHE A 19 -0.48 3.87 7.28
C PHE A 19 -0.89 2.79 8.28
N GLY A 20 -0.52 2.98 9.54
CA GLY A 20 -0.88 2.06 10.63
C GLY A 20 0.18 1.99 11.72
N ASP A 21 0.26 0.84 12.39
CA ASP A 21 1.24 0.57 13.43
C ASP A 21 2.65 0.46 12.85
N PRO A 22 3.69 0.95 13.55
CA PRO A 22 5.04 1.07 13.01
C PRO A 22 5.59 -0.22 12.37
N ASP A 23 5.52 -1.36 13.08
CA ASP A 23 6.12 -2.62 12.62
C ASP A 23 5.40 -3.19 11.38
N VAL A 24 4.07 -3.09 11.38
CA VAL A 24 3.24 -3.52 10.24
C VAL A 24 3.54 -2.66 9.01
N VAL A 25 3.61 -1.35 9.20
CA VAL A 25 3.90 -0.40 8.12
C VAL A 25 5.30 -0.61 7.54
N ILE A 26 6.32 -0.84 8.38
CA ILE A 26 7.67 -1.17 7.93
C ILE A 26 7.67 -2.46 7.10
N GLY A 27 7.00 -3.52 7.58
CA GLY A 27 6.91 -4.79 6.86
C GLY A 27 6.19 -4.67 5.51
N LEU A 28 5.06 -3.94 5.47
CA LEU A 28 4.34 -3.66 4.23
C LEU A 28 5.16 -2.81 3.26
N THR A 29 5.92 -1.84 3.79
CA THR A 29 6.81 -1.00 2.98
C THR A 29 7.89 -1.86 2.31
N SER A 30 8.52 -2.76 3.06
CA SER A 30 9.50 -3.71 2.51
C SER A 30 8.90 -4.57 1.40
N LEU A 31 7.71 -5.14 1.63
CA LEU A 31 7.01 -5.94 0.63
C LEU A 31 6.68 -5.13 -0.63
N CYS A 32 6.28 -3.87 -0.48
CA CYS A 32 5.98 -2.99 -1.62
C CYS A 32 7.24 -2.71 -2.44
N LEU A 33 8.36 -2.42 -1.79
CA LEU A 33 9.65 -2.19 -2.45
C LEU A 33 10.14 -3.45 -3.19
N GLU A 34 10.02 -4.62 -2.58
CA GLU A 34 10.35 -5.91 -3.21
C GLU A 34 9.50 -6.21 -4.46
N ALA A 35 8.25 -5.74 -4.47
CA ALA A 35 7.35 -5.85 -5.62
C ALA A 35 7.58 -4.74 -6.68
N GLY A 36 8.55 -3.85 -6.51
CA GLY A 36 8.82 -2.75 -7.43
C GLY A 36 7.82 -1.58 -7.34
N MET A 37 6.99 -1.55 -6.29
CA MET A 37 6.09 -0.42 -6.01
C MET A 37 6.86 0.74 -5.36
N LEU A 38 6.30 1.95 -5.49
CA LEU A 38 6.82 3.16 -4.87
C LEU A 38 5.96 3.53 -3.65
N PRO A 39 6.38 3.21 -2.41
CA PRO A 39 5.67 3.60 -1.19
C PRO A 39 5.82 5.11 -0.94
N LYS A 40 5.10 5.90 -1.74
CA LYS A 40 5.18 7.36 -1.81
C LYS A 40 4.99 8.02 -0.44
N TYR A 41 4.00 7.57 0.31
CA TYR A 41 3.67 8.11 1.63
C TYR A 41 3.59 6.99 2.65
N VAL A 42 4.41 7.09 3.69
CA VAL A 42 4.48 6.08 4.75
C VAL A 42 4.35 6.80 6.09
N ILE A 43 3.23 6.58 6.79
CA ILE A 43 2.95 7.28 8.03
C ILE A 43 2.62 6.34 9.19
N THR A 44 2.91 6.81 10.40
CA THR A 44 2.42 6.18 11.63
C THR A 44 2.01 7.25 12.65
N GLY A 45 0.97 6.95 13.45
CA GLY A 45 0.54 7.79 14.55
C GLY A 45 1.44 7.68 15.80
N THR A 46 2.36 6.72 15.84
CA THR A 46 3.26 6.54 16.99
C THR A 46 4.42 7.54 16.93
N PRO A 47 4.73 8.29 18.01
CA PRO A 47 5.70 9.39 17.98
C PRO A 47 7.18 8.98 18.06
N LYS A 48 7.55 7.78 17.59
CA LYS A 48 8.93 7.28 17.69
C LYS A 48 9.74 7.58 16.44
N GLU A 49 10.85 8.31 16.58
CA GLU A 49 11.79 8.60 15.49
C GLU A 49 12.47 7.36 14.89
N MET A 50 12.53 6.25 15.63
CA MET A 50 13.11 4.99 15.12
C MET A 50 12.40 4.52 13.85
N PHE A 51 11.09 4.76 13.75
CA PHE A 51 10.30 4.44 12.57
C PHE A 51 10.78 5.17 11.32
N SER A 52 10.93 6.49 11.38
CA SER A 52 11.33 7.28 10.21
C SER A 52 12.73 6.92 9.74
N LYS A 53 13.66 6.66 10.69
CA LYS A 53 15.01 6.18 10.36
C LYS A 53 14.96 4.85 9.61
N ARG A 54 14.22 3.87 10.15
CA ARG A 54 14.13 2.53 9.56
C ARG A 54 13.50 2.51 8.17
N VAL A 55 12.46 3.33 7.97
CA VAL A 55 11.81 3.45 6.65
C VAL A 55 12.73 4.19 5.67
N THR A 56 13.49 5.19 6.12
CA THR A 56 14.45 5.91 5.25
C THR A 56 15.58 4.98 4.80
N GLU A 57 16.12 4.15 5.70
CA GLU A 57 17.10 3.10 5.35
C GLU A 57 16.58 2.15 4.27
N LEU A 58 15.29 1.77 4.34
CA LEU A 58 14.65 0.95 3.31
C LEU A 58 14.57 1.71 1.98
N PHE A 59 14.21 3.00 1.98
CA PHE A 59 14.16 3.79 0.76
C PHE A 59 15.53 3.94 0.11
N GLU A 60 16.58 4.18 0.90
CA GLU A 60 17.96 4.27 0.43
C GLU A 60 18.44 2.95 -0.18
N ALA A 61 18.12 1.81 0.45
CA ALA A 61 18.51 0.49 -0.05
C ALA A 61 17.92 0.18 -1.43
N TYR A 62 16.77 0.74 -1.76
CA TYR A 62 16.09 0.58 -3.06
C TYR A 62 16.26 1.81 -3.98
N GLY A 63 16.96 2.86 -3.55
CA GLY A 63 17.24 4.06 -4.36
C GLY A 63 16.02 4.96 -4.61
N VAL A 64 15.01 4.94 -3.74
CA VAL A 64 13.73 5.67 -3.91
C VAL A 64 13.53 6.82 -2.91
N GLN A 65 14.57 7.20 -2.17
CA GLN A 65 14.50 8.18 -1.08
C GLN A 65 14.02 9.58 -1.50
N GLU A 66 14.25 9.98 -2.76
CA GLU A 66 13.81 11.29 -3.25
C GLU A 66 12.33 11.29 -3.66
N GLU A 67 11.80 10.13 -4.01
CA GLU A 67 10.41 9.98 -4.46
C GLU A 67 9.46 9.71 -3.28
N CYS A 68 9.97 9.16 -2.16
CA CYS A 68 9.17 8.68 -1.04
C CYS A 68 9.30 9.54 0.21
N LYS A 69 8.24 9.59 1.03
CA LYS A 69 8.20 10.35 2.28
C LYS A 69 7.69 9.50 3.42
N ALA A 70 8.50 9.38 4.48
CA ALA A 70 8.13 8.73 5.73
C ALA A 70 7.93 9.76 6.85
N LYS A 71 6.89 9.59 7.67
CA LYS A 71 6.66 10.46 8.84
C LYS A 71 6.06 9.72 10.03
N ALA A 72 6.69 9.90 11.19
CA ALA A 72 6.15 9.49 12.48
C ALA A 72 5.30 10.61 13.10
N ASN A 73 4.44 10.26 14.05
CA ASN A 73 3.50 11.19 14.70
C ASN A 73 2.62 11.96 13.70
N ALA A 74 2.16 11.29 12.65
CA ALA A 74 1.29 11.86 11.64
C ALA A 74 -0.10 11.22 11.69
N ASP A 75 -1.12 12.00 11.33
CA ASP A 75 -2.49 11.55 11.30
C ASP A 75 -2.99 11.31 9.86
N LEU A 76 -4.22 10.80 9.76
CA LEU A 76 -4.86 10.55 8.47
C LEU A 76 -5.24 11.82 7.73
N PHE A 77 -5.40 12.93 8.45
CA PHE A 77 -5.73 14.21 7.83
C PHE A 77 -4.53 14.73 7.03
N GLU A 78 -3.33 14.67 7.62
CA GLU A 78 -2.08 15.02 6.95
C GLU A 78 -1.81 14.08 5.77
N LEU A 79 -2.03 12.77 5.93
CA LEU A 79 -1.94 11.83 4.80
C LEU A 79 -2.88 12.21 3.66
N HIS A 80 -4.12 12.58 3.99
CA HIS A 80 -5.10 13.00 2.99
C HIS A 80 -4.65 14.28 2.28
N GLN A 81 -4.06 15.24 2.99
CA GLN A 81 -3.49 16.44 2.37
C GLN A 81 -2.38 16.12 1.38
N TRP A 82 -1.51 15.15 1.70
CA TRP A 82 -0.45 14.74 0.76
C TRP A 82 -1.01 14.07 -0.48
N ILE A 83 -1.97 13.15 -0.31
CA ILE A 83 -2.64 12.46 -1.43
C ILE A 83 -3.37 13.45 -2.34
N LYS A 84 -3.91 14.55 -1.81
CA LYS A 84 -4.51 15.62 -2.61
C LYS A 84 -3.51 16.39 -3.46
N ASN A 85 -2.28 16.57 -2.96
CA ASN A 85 -1.23 17.28 -3.70
C ASN A 85 -0.64 16.40 -4.79
N GLU A 86 -0.40 15.12 -4.49
CA GLU A 86 0.06 14.13 -5.45
C GLU A 86 -0.64 12.80 -5.17
N LYS A 87 -1.47 12.38 -6.13
CA LYS A 87 -2.27 11.17 -6.01
C LYS A 87 -1.41 9.91 -5.97
N VAL A 88 -1.94 8.90 -5.29
CA VAL A 88 -1.39 7.55 -5.22
C VAL A 88 -2.34 6.55 -5.89
N ASP A 89 -1.81 5.44 -6.37
CA ASP A 89 -2.56 4.40 -7.08
C ASP A 89 -3.21 3.39 -6.11
N LEU A 90 -2.67 3.27 -4.90
CA LEU A 90 -3.13 2.31 -3.90
C LEU A 90 -3.00 2.87 -2.49
N LEU A 91 -3.99 2.57 -1.65
CA LEU A 91 -3.97 2.86 -0.22
C LEU A 91 -3.95 1.56 0.60
N LEU A 92 -3.01 1.46 1.55
CA LEU A 92 -2.86 0.37 2.49
C LEU A 92 -3.02 0.86 3.92
N GLY A 93 -3.89 0.22 4.70
CA GLY A 93 -4.01 0.53 6.14
C GLY A 93 -5.27 -0.02 6.80
N SER A 94 -5.68 0.60 7.91
CA SER A 94 -6.86 0.21 8.68
C SER A 94 -8.16 0.80 8.15
N THR A 95 -9.32 0.34 8.64
CA THR A 95 -10.66 0.76 8.16
C THR A 95 -10.87 2.27 8.09
N TYR A 96 -10.14 3.06 8.90
CA TYR A 96 -10.22 4.51 8.88
C TYR A 96 -9.85 5.14 7.53
N GLY A 97 -8.99 4.48 6.73
CA GLY A 97 -8.62 4.95 5.38
C GLY A 97 -9.76 4.93 4.36
N LYS A 98 -10.89 4.27 4.66
CA LYS A 98 -12.02 4.14 3.72
C LYS A 98 -12.59 5.50 3.26
N GLN A 99 -12.53 6.51 4.12
CA GLN A 99 -13.03 7.85 3.79
C GLN A 99 -12.12 8.53 2.77
N ILE A 100 -10.80 8.39 2.92
CA ILE A 100 -9.80 8.91 1.97
C ILE A 100 -9.95 8.19 0.64
N ALA A 101 -10.01 6.85 0.66
CA ALA A 101 -10.20 6.03 -0.53
C ALA A 101 -11.44 6.43 -1.33
N LYS A 102 -12.57 6.68 -0.65
CA LYS A 102 -13.80 7.13 -1.29
C LYS A 102 -13.68 8.55 -1.85
N ALA A 103 -13.04 9.47 -1.10
CA ALA A 103 -12.95 10.87 -1.49
C ALA A 103 -12.04 11.07 -2.71
N GLU A 104 -10.92 10.35 -2.77
CA GLU A 104 -9.91 10.49 -3.82
C GLU A 104 -10.08 9.48 -4.96
N ASP A 105 -11.05 8.57 -4.84
CA ASP A 105 -11.33 7.43 -5.73
C ASP A 105 -10.09 6.55 -5.93
N ILE A 106 -9.54 6.03 -4.83
CA ILE A 106 -8.31 5.22 -4.81
C ILE A 106 -8.65 3.80 -4.34
N PRO A 107 -8.15 2.74 -5.02
CA PRO A 107 -8.21 1.37 -4.53
C PRO A 107 -7.65 1.23 -3.12
N PHE A 108 -8.38 0.51 -2.26
CA PHE A 108 -8.04 0.42 -0.84
C PHE A 108 -7.99 -1.04 -0.36
N VAL A 109 -6.80 -1.46 0.07
CA VAL A 109 -6.57 -2.77 0.66
C VAL A 109 -6.38 -2.61 2.17
N ARG A 110 -7.22 -3.32 2.93
CA ARG A 110 -7.08 -3.32 4.40
C ARG A 110 -5.87 -4.15 4.80
N ALA A 111 -4.92 -3.50 5.45
CA ALA A 111 -3.69 -4.08 5.96
C ALA A 111 -3.36 -3.43 7.31
N GLY A 112 -3.52 -4.16 8.41
CA GLY A 112 -3.32 -3.65 9.77
C GLY A 112 -4.58 -3.69 10.62
N PHE A 113 -4.64 -2.84 11.65
CA PHE A 113 -5.69 -2.83 12.66
C PHE A 113 -6.21 -1.40 12.92
N PRO A 114 -7.52 -1.21 13.18
CA PRO A 114 -8.61 -2.19 13.16
C PRO A 114 -9.20 -2.40 11.75
N VAL A 115 -9.68 -3.62 11.48
CA VAL A 115 -10.53 -3.94 10.32
C VAL A 115 -11.95 -4.24 10.80
N MET A 116 -12.81 -3.23 10.77
CA MET A 116 -14.18 -3.31 11.33
C MET A 116 -15.26 -3.50 10.26
N ASP A 117 -14.93 -3.23 8.99
CA ASP A 117 -15.89 -3.19 7.89
C ASP A 117 -15.82 -4.42 6.97
N ARG A 118 -14.97 -5.40 7.31
CA ARG A 118 -14.83 -6.68 6.59
C ARG A 118 -14.65 -7.82 7.58
N TYR A 119 -15.15 -8.99 7.19
CA TYR A 119 -15.03 -10.22 7.96
C TYR A 119 -13.83 -11.05 7.48
N GLY A 120 -13.31 -11.89 8.37
CA GLY A 120 -12.24 -12.84 8.05
C GLY A 120 -10.83 -12.27 8.02
N GLY A 121 -10.63 -10.95 8.12
CA GLY A 121 -9.29 -10.35 8.11
C GLY A 121 -8.39 -10.81 9.27
N THR A 122 -8.96 -11.02 10.46
CA THR A 122 -8.23 -11.39 11.68
C THR A 122 -7.67 -12.80 11.69
N ILE A 123 -8.25 -13.71 10.90
CA ILE A 123 -7.81 -15.12 10.80
C ILE A 123 -6.83 -15.35 9.64
N GLN A 124 -6.58 -14.33 8.84
CA GLN A 124 -5.74 -14.43 7.65
C GLN A 124 -4.29 -14.03 7.99
N PRO A 125 -3.29 -14.75 7.47
CA PRO A 125 -1.91 -14.42 7.72
C PRO A 125 -1.51 -13.13 7.01
N ILE A 126 -0.74 -12.29 7.71
CA ILE A 126 -0.04 -11.12 7.13
C ILE A 126 1.48 -11.23 7.28
N VAL A 127 1.97 -12.29 7.92
CA VAL A 127 3.39 -12.54 8.21
C VAL A 127 3.90 -13.79 7.51
N GLY A 128 5.21 -13.85 7.30
CA GLY A 128 5.89 -14.95 6.59
C GLY A 128 5.52 -15.01 5.10
N TYR A 129 6.00 -16.05 4.41
CA TYR A 129 5.75 -16.21 2.97
C TYR A 129 4.26 -16.32 2.64
N ALA A 130 3.48 -17.06 3.43
CA ALA A 130 2.05 -17.19 3.23
C ALA A 130 1.32 -15.83 3.34
N GLY A 131 1.71 -15.00 4.32
CA GLY A 131 1.16 -13.65 4.46
C GLY A 131 1.59 -12.71 3.34
N ALA A 132 2.85 -12.81 2.90
CA ALA A 132 3.36 -12.01 1.79
C ALA A 132 2.61 -12.33 0.48
N ILE A 133 2.42 -13.61 0.15
CA ILE A 133 1.64 -14.03 -1.04
C ILE A 133 0.22 -13.47 -0.95
N ARG A 134 -0.42 -13.63 0.21
CA ARG A 134 -1.80 -13.17 0.43
C ARG A 134 -1.94 -11.65 0.30
N MET A 135 -0.98 -10.89 0.82
CA MET A 135 -0.99 -9.45 0.71
C MET A 135 -0.75 -9.00 -0.72
N LEU A 136 0.19 -9.62 -1.42
CA LEU A 136 0.50 -9.31 -2.81
C LEU A 136 -0.65 -9.67 -3.75
N GLU A 137 -1.34 -10.79 -3.51
CA GLU A 137 -2.58 -11.18 -4.19
C GLU A 137 -3.64 -10.07 -4.05
N LYS A 138 -3.95 -9.64 -2.82
CA LYS A 138 -4.94 -8.56 -2.57
C LYS A 138 -4.57 -7.24 -3.24
N ILE A 139 -3.28 -6.90 -3.23
CA ILE A 139 -2.78 -5.67 -3.85
C ILE A 139 -2.97 -5.74 -5.37
N THR A 140 -2.54 -6.84 -5.97
CA THR A 140 -2.61 -7.05 -7.41
C THR A 140 -4.07 -7.10 -7.87
N GLU A 141 -4.94 -7.84 -7.18
CA GLU A 141 -6.38 -7.91 -7.45
C GLU A 141 -7.03 -6.51 -7.38
N ALA A 142 -6.69 -5.70 -6.37
CA ALA A 142 -7.24 -4.35 -6.24
C ALA A 142 -6.79 -3.42 -7.39
N ILE A 143 -5.56 -3.57 -7.86
CA ILE A 143 -5.03 -2.79 -9.00
C ILE A 143 -5.69 -3.25 -10.30
N MET A 144 -5.76 -4.56 -10.56
CA MET A 144 -6.38 -5.11 -11.76
C MET A 144 -7.86 -4.77 -11.85
N THR A 145 -8.61 -4.94 -10.76
CA THR A 145 -10.03 -4.54 -10.68
C THR A 145 -10.21 -3.04 -11.00
N ARG A 146 -9.25 -2.21 -10.59
CA ARG A 146 -9.28 -0.78 -10.90
C ARG A 146 -9.03 -0.52 -12.38
N MET A 147 -8.04 -1.22 -12.96
CA MET A 147 -7.73 -1.11 -14.38
C MET A 147 -8.94 -1.52 -15.24
N GLU A 148 -9.55 -2.66 -14.96
CA GLU A 148 -10.77 -3.14 -15.62
C GLU A 148 -11.91 -2.12 -15.56
N ARG A 149 -12.09 -1.45 -14.42
CA ARG A 149 -13.13 -0.44 -14.24
C ARG A 149 -12.90 0.82 -15.06
N ASP A 150 -11.64 1.16 -15.31
CA ASP A 150 -11.24 2.37 -16.04
C ASP A 150 -11.05 2.11 -17.55
N MET A 151 -11.04 0.84 -17.99
CA MET A 151 -10.92 0.45 -19.40
C MET A 151 -12.19 0.80 -20.20
N ASN A 152 -12.01 1.08 -21.49
CA ASN A 152 -13.12 1.15 -22.43
C ASN A 152 -13.58 -0.26 -22.80
N ASP A 153 -14.83 -0.40 -23.26
CA ASP A 153 -15.40 -1.69 -23.67
C ASP A 153 -14.57 -2.40 -24.76
N GLU A 154 -13.84 -1.65 -25.59
CA GLU A 154 -12.99 -2.18 -26.67
C GLU A 154 -11.67 -2.78 -26.16
N ASP A 155 -11.15 -2.27 -25.04
CA ASP A 155 -9.90 -2.69 -24.42
C ASP A 155 -10.12 -3.78 -23.35
N PHE A 156 -11.38 -4.19 -23.15
CA PHE A 156 -11.78 -5.13 -22.10
C PHE A 156 -11.46 -6.58 -22.51
N GLU A 157 -10.22 -6.98 -22.27
CA GLU A 157 -9.72 -8.32 -22.58
C GLU A 157 -10.15 -9.36 -21.53
N ILE A 158 -10.32 -10.61 -21.97
CA ILE A 158 -10.66 -11.75 -21.07
C ILE A 158 -9.46 -12.12 -20.19
N VAL A 159 -8.24 -11.90 -20.69
CA VAL A 159 -6.98 -12.17 -20.00
C VAL A 159 -6.13 -10.93 -20.12
N MET A 160 -5.73 -10.36 -18.99
CA MET A 160 -4.71 -9.30 -18.92
C MET A 160 -3.32 -9.90 -18.68
#